data_AF-A0A7C4XTA8-F1
#
_entry.id   AF-A0A7C4XTA8-F1
#
_cell.length_a   1.000
_cell.length_b   1.000
_cell.length_c   1.000
_cell.angle_alpha   90.00
_cell.angle_beta   90.00
_cell.angle_gamma   90.00
#
_symmetry.space_group_name_H-M   'P 1'
#
loop_
_entity.id
_entity.type
_entity.pdbx_description
1 polymer ?
#
loop_
_entity_poly.entity_id
_entity_poly.type
_entity_poly.pdbx_seq_one_letter_code
_entity_poly.pdbx_strand_id
1 'polypeptide(L)'
;MKKKKLLAIALLVLATLIWGSTFTLVKYTLRYISEFQLLFLRFGFASIIGIVVLLKNKAVLKNRRTLLLLSLLGISLFIAYAFQTAGLKFTTPSKSAFITGLYIVFTPILSTIYLRESPRNFEIVALVLSFIGLL
;
A
#
# COMPACT_ATOMS: atom_id res chain seq x y z
N MET A 1 23.95 11.10 13.19
CA MET A 1 22.70 10.33 13.44
C MET A 1 21.43 11.18 13.40
N LYS A 2 21.36 12.37 14.05
CA LYS A 2 20.15 13.23 14.05
C LYS A 2 19.67 13.69 12.66
N LYS A 3 20.59 14.08 11.74
CA LYS A 3 20.23 14.50 10.37
C LYS A 3 19.55 13.40 9.54
N LYS A 4 20.01 12.14 9.65
CA LYS A 4 19.39 10.99 8.98
C LYS A 4 17.97 10.70 9.51
N LYS A 5 17.75 10.86 10.83
CA LYS A 5 16.43 10.71 11.45
C LYS A 5 15.45 11.79 10.98
N LEU A 6 15.90 13.05 10.92
CA LEU A 6 15.08 14.15 10.42
C LEU A 6 14.70 13.95 8.94
N LEU A 7 15.66 13.53 8.11
CA LEU A 7 15.40 13.20 6.71
C LEU A 7 14.38 12.06 6.57
N ALA A 8 14.50 10.99 7.36
CA ALA A 8 13.54 9.89 7.33
C ALA A 8 12.12 10.34 7.69
N ILE A 9 11.96 11.18 8.72
CA ILE A 9 10.66 11.75 9.11
C ILE A 9 10.09 12.62 7.98
N ALA A 10 10.91 13.49 7.38
CA ALA A 10 10.49 14.33 6.27
C ALA A 10 10.02 13.51 5.06
N LEU A 11 10.74 12.44 4.72
CA LEU A 11 10.36 11.52 3.65
C LEU A 11 9.06 10.78 3.95
N LEU A 12 8.82 10.40 5.20
CA LEU A 12 7.56 9.78 5.62
C LEU A 12 6.38 10.74 5.50
N VAL A 13 6.54 12.01 5.92
CA VAL A 13 5.51 13.04 5.77
C VAL A 13 5.23 13.31 4.29
N LEU A 14 6.26 13.37 3.45
CA LEU A 14 6.07 13.54 2.02
C LEU A 14 5.31 12.35 1.41
N ALA A 15 5.67 11.12 1.81
CA ALA A 15 4.99 9.92 1.35
C ALA A 15 3.51 9.91 1.77
N THR A 16 3.18 10.30 3.00
CA THR A 16 1.78 10.36 3.46
C THR A 16 0.98 11.44 2.74
N LEU A 17 1.58 12.59 2.44
CA LEU A 17 0.93 13.63 1.63
C LEU A 17 0.62 13.13 0.21
N ILE A 18 1.60 12.53 -0.47
CA ILE A 18 1.42 11.97 -1.82
C ILE A 18 0.35 10.87 -1.83
N TRP A 19 0.39 9.99 -0.83
CA TRP A 19 -0.54 8.86 -0.76
C TRP A 19 -1.97 9.32 -0.42
N GLY A 20 -2.11 10.25 0.52
CA GLY A 20 -3.41 10.84 0.87
C GLY A 20 -4.07 11.58 -0.30
N SER A 21 -3.30 12.37 -1.06
CA SER A 21 -3.83 13.09 -2.23
C SER A 21 -4.25 12.15 -3.37
N THR A 22 -3.67 10.94 -3.44
CA THR A 22 -3.94 9.98 -4.51
C THR A 22 -5.42 9.58 -4.58
N PHE A 23 -6.12 9.45 -3.45
CA PHE A 23 -7.55 9.09 -3.46
C PHE A 23 -8.40 10.13 -4.21
N THR A 24 -8.12 11.42 -4.00
CA THR A 24 -8.82 12.50 -4.70
C THR A 24 -8.48 12.50 -6.19
N LEU A 25 -7.20 12.33 -6.54
CA LEU A 25 -6.77 12.26 -7.94
C LEU A 25 -7.39 11.05 -8.66
N VAL A 26 -7.36 9.86 -8.07
CA VAL A 26 -7.95 8.65 -8.65
C VAL A 26 -9.45 8.87 -8.88
N LYS A 27 -10.19 9.41 -7.89
CA LYS A 27 -11.61 9.68 -8.06
C LYS A 27 -11.89 10.69 -9.17
N TYR A 28 -11.07 11.72 -9.29
CA TYR A 28 -11.16 12.69 -10.38
C TYR A 28 -10.88 12.04 -11.75
N THR A 29 -9.82 11.25 -11.85
CA THR A 29 -9.42 10.56 -13.09
C THR A 29 -10.44 9.53 -13.55
N LEU A 30 -11.15 8.88 -12.63
CA LEU A 30 -12.24 7.94 -12.94
C LEU A 30 -13.45 8.59 -13.66
N ARG A 31 -13.48 9.93 -13.76
CA ARG A 31 -14.45 10.65 -14.62
C ARG A 31 -14.10 10.59 -16.11
N TYR A 32 -12.83 10.31 -16.44
CA TYR A 32 -12.30 10.36 -17.80
C TYR A 32 -11.93 8.97 -18.34
N ILE A 33 -11.46 8.07 -17.47
CA ILE A 33 -11.04 6.72 -17.85
C ILE A 33 -11.65 5.68 -16.92
N SER A 34 -11.76 4.44 -17.40
CA SER A 34 -12.25 3.34 -16.57
C SER A 34 -11.23 2.95 -15.48
N GLU A 35 -11.72 2.30 -14.44
CA GLU A 35 -10.94 1.73 -13.35
C GLU A 35 -9.87 0.76 -13.85
N PHE A 36 -10.21 -0.10 -14.82
CA PHE A 36 -9.28 -1.07 -15.38
C PHE A 36 -8.23 -0.41 -16.27
N GLN A 37 -8.58 0.66 -16.99
CA GLN A 37 -7.60 1.46 -17.75
C GLN A 37 -6.59 2.13 -16.81
N LEU A 38 -7.08 2.74 -15.72
CA LEU A 38 -6.22 3.36 -14.71
C LEU A 38 -5.28 2.33 -14.05
N LEU A 39 -5.83 1.17 -13.67
CA LEU A 39 -5.05 0.09 -13.06
C LEU A 39 -4.04 -0.51 -14.05
N PHE A 40 -4.41 -0.69 -15.31
CA PHE A 40 -3.51 -1.16 -16.35
C PHE A 40 -2.32 -0.21 -16.51
N LEU A 41 -2.55 1.10 -16.58
CA LEU A 41 -1.46 2.08 -16.63
C LEU A 41 -0.59 2.00 -15.37
N ARG A 42 -1.21 2.02 -14.19
CA ARG A 42 -0.49 2.03 -12.90
C ARG A 42 0.37 0.78 -12.71
N PHE A 43 -0.19 -0.42 -12.90
CA PHE A 43 0.53 -1.68 -12.75
C PHE A 43 1.43 -1.98 -13.95
N GLY A 44 1.13 -1.45 -15.14
CA GLY A 44 2.00 -1.51 -16.31
C GLY A 44 3.29 -0.71 -16.11
N PHE A 45 3.20 0.52 -15.61
CA PHE A 45 4.40 1.28 -15.23
C PHE A 45 5.18 0.59 -14.11
N ALA A 46 4.50 0.09 -13.09
CA ALA A 46 5.14 -0.64 -11.99
C ALA A 46 5.84 -1.92 -12.46
N SER A 47 5.26 -2.66 -13.41
CA SER A 47 5.83 -3.90 -13.93
C SER A 47 7.07 -3.64 -14.78
N ILE A 48 7.11 -2.58 -15.59
CA ILE A 48 8.30 -2.17 -16.34
C ILE A 48 9.46 -1.92 -15.37
N ILE A 49 9.23 -1.14 -14.32
CA ILE A 49 10.24 -0.88 -13.28
C ILE A 49 10.64 -2.18 -12.58
N GLY A 50 9.67 -3.02 -12.23
CA GLY A 50 9.90 -4.32 -11.59
C GLY A 50 10.78 -5.25 -12.44
N ILE A 51 10.55 -5.31 -13.76
CA ILE A 51 11.37 -6.09 -14.70
C ILE A 51 12.80 -5.56 -14.73
N VAL A 52 13.01 -4.24 -14.80
CA VAL A 52 14.36 -3.65 -14.78
C VAL A 52 15.11 -4.03 -13.49
N VAL A 53 14.43 -3.98 -12.34
CA VAL A 53 15.00 -4.39 -11.05
C VAL A 53 15.33 -5.89 -11.04
N LEU A 54 14.44 -6.72 -11.57
CA LEU A 54 14.60 -8.18 -11.62
C LEU A 54 15.77 -8.59 -12.52
N LEU A 55 15.94 -7.93 -13.67
CA LEU A 55 17.05 -8.16 -14.60
C LEU A 55 18.41 -7.79 -13.98
N LYS A 56 18.45 -6.75 -13.14
CA LYS A 56 19.65 -6.38 -12.37
C LYS A 56 19.94 -7.37 -11.24
N ASN A 57 18.94 -8.08 -10.73
CA ASN A 57 19.06 -8.96 -9.58
C ASN A 57 18.75 -10.43 -9.94
N LYS A 58 19.62 -11.02 -10.79
CA LYS A 58 19.46 -12.37 -11.35
C LYS A 58 19.34 -13.50 -10.31
N ALA A 59 19.75 -13.26 -9.06
CA ALA A 59 19.58 -14.23 -7.97
C ALA A 59 18.09 -14.52 -7.68
N VAL A 60 17.22 -13.51 -7.82
CA VAL A 60 15.77 -13.66 -7.61
C VAL A 60 15.15 -14.55 -8.69
N LEU A 61 15.60 -14.40 -9.94
CA LEU A 61 15.13 -15.20 -11.09
C LEU A 61 15.46 -16.69 -10.96
N LYS A 62 16.55 -17.04 -10.28
CA LYS A 62 16.94 -18.44 -10.09
C LYS A 62 16.09 -19.17 -9.06
N ASN A 63 15.43 -18.44 -8.16
CA ASN A 63 14.62 -19.04 -7.10
C ASN A 63 13.13 -19.04 -7.47
N ARG A 64 12.63 -20.20 -7.95
CA ARG A 64 11.21 -20.37 -8.31
C ARG A 64 10.26 -20.09 -7.13
N ARG A 65 10.66 -20.42 -5.90
CA ARG A 65 9.84 -20.16 -4.71
C ARG A 65 9.71 -18.66 -4.45
N THR A 66 10.81 -17.91 -4.58
CA THR A 66 10.79 -16.45 -4.45
C THR A 66 9.91 -15.82 -5.53
N LEU A 67 10.02 -16.27 -6.79
CA LEU A 67 9.16 -15.78 -7.87
C LEU A 67 7.68 -16.07 -7.62
N LEU A 68 7.34 -17.27 -7.14
CA LEU A 68 5.96 -17.61 -6.77
C LEU A 68 5.42 -16.68 -5.66
N LEU A 69 6.20 -16.45 -4.61
CA LEU A 69 5.80 -15.56 -3.51
C LEU A 69 5.64 -14.11 -3.98
N LEU A 70 6.56 -13.60 -4.80
CA LEU A 70 6.45 -12.25 -5.38
C LEU A 70 5.23 -12.10 -6.28
N SER A 71 4.92 -13.12 -7.09
CA SER A 71 3.73 -13.15 -7.94
C SER A 71 2.45 -13.17 -7.10
N LEU A 72 2.39 -13.98 -6.04
CA LEU A 72 1.24 -14.02 -5.13
C LEU A 72 1.01 -12.68 -4.43
N LEU A 73 2.08 -12.01 -3.98
CA LEU A 73 1.99 -10.67 -3.40
C LEU A 73 1.52 -9.64 -4.43
N GLY A 74 2.04 -9.70 -5.66
CA GLY A 74 1.64 -8.80 -6.74
C GLY A 74 0.16 -8.95 -7.13
N ILE A 75 -0.32 -10.19 -7.26
CA ILE A 75 -1.73 -10.48 -7.56
C ILE A 75 -2.63 -10.01 -6.41
N SER A 76 -2.26 -10.30 -5.16
CA SER A 76 -3.01 -9.86 -3.99
C SER A 76 -3.11 -8.33 -3.93
N LEU A 77 -2.02 -7.64 -4.23
CA LEU A 77 -1.97 -6.18 -4.30
C LEU A 77 -2.84 -5.64 -5.43
N PHE A 78 -2.81 -6.26 -6.62
CA PHE A 78 -3.67 -5.88 -7.74
C PHE A 78 -5.15 -6.02 -7.39
N ILE A 79 -5.54 -7.14 -6.80
CA ILE A 79 -6.92 -7.39 -6.37
C ILE A 79 -7.36 -6.33 -5.35
N ALA A 80 -6.52 -6.02 -4.36
CA ALA A 80 -6.81 -4.98 -3.37
C ALA A 80 -7.02 -3.61 -4.03
N TYR A 81 -6.14 -3.21 -4.96
CA TYR A 81 -6.29 -1.96 -5.70
C TYR A 81 -7.50 -1.96 -6.65
N ALA A 82 -7.85 -3.10 -7.24
CA ALA A 82 -9.03 -3.24 -8.09
C ALA A 82 -10.31 -2.97 -7.29
N PHE A 83 -10.48 -3.64 -6.15
CA PHE A 83 -11.61 -3.41 -5.25
C PHE A 83 -11.62 -1.98 -4.69
N GLN A 84 -10.46 -1.45 -4.29
CA GLN A 84 -10.36 -0.08 -3.79
C GLN A 84 -10.78 0.94 -4.86
N THR A 85 -10.26 0.82 -6.08
CA THR A 85 -10.53 1.76 -7.18
C THR A 85 -11.99 1.65 -7.66
N ALA A 86 -12.52 0.44 -7.75
CA ALA A 86 -13.94 0.23 -8.05
C ALA A 86 -14.84 0.80 -6.94
N GLY A 87 -14.51 0.55 -5.66
CA GLY A 87 -15.23 1.09 -4.51
C GLY A 87 -15.26 2.62 -4.48
N LEU A 88 -14.19 3.26 -4.93
CA LEU A 88 -14.06 4.72 -4.99
C LEU A 88 -15.08 5.40 -5.93
N LYS A 89 -15.67 4.65 -6.87
CA LYS A 89 -16.80 5.13 -7.67
C LYS A 89 -18.06 5.34 -6.82
N PHE A 90 -18.27 4.47 -5.84
CA PHE A 90 -19.47 4.43 -5.00
C PHE A 90 -19.32 5.22 -3.70
N THR A 91 -18.10 5.59 -3.31
CA THR A 91 -17.84 6.28 -2.04
C THR A 91 -16.95 7.51 -2.22
N THR A 92 -16.83 8.34 -1.19
CA THR A 92 -15.97 9.54 -1.21
C THR A 92 -14.50 9.21 -0.98
N PRO A 93 -13.54 10.02 -1.45
CA PRO A 93 -12.11 9.82 -1.18
C PRO A 93 -11.80 9.63 0.29
N SER A 94 -12.41 10.44 1.17
CA SER A 94 -12.23 10.34 2.63
C SER A 94 -12.68 8.98 3.19
N LYS A 95 -13.89 8.52 2.82
CA LYS A 95 -14.38 7.18 3.21
C LYS A 95 -13.51 6.04 2.70
N SER A 96 -13.02 6.10 1.45
CA SER A 96 -12.08 5.10 0.93
C SER A 96 -10.72 5.12 1.63
N ALA A 97 -10.20 6.31 1.91
CA ALA A 97 -8.94 6.48 2.65
C ALA A 97 -9.08 5.93 4.07
N PHE A 98 -10.20 6.20 4.74
CA PHE A 98 -10.55 5.62 6.04
C PHE A 98 -10.59 4.10 5.99
N ILE A 99 -11.39 3.50 5.11
CA ILE A 99 -11.49 2.03 4.99
C ILE A 99 -10.12 1.40 4.71
N THR A 100 -9.31 2.04 3.86
CA THR A 100 -7.96 1.56 3.57
C THR A 100 -7.08 1.66 4.82
N GLY A 101 -7.11 2.79 5.55
CA GLY A 101 -6.32 3.02 6.76
C GLY A 101 -6.64 2.06 7.92
N LEU A 102 -7.79 1.38 7.89
CA LEU A 102 -8.10 0.29 8.83
C LEU A 102 -7.08 -0.87 8.77
N TYR A 103 -6.27 -0.98 7.70
CA TYR A 103 -5.17 -1.97 7.67
C TYR A 103 -4.23 -1.80 8.88
N ILE A 104 -4.12 -0.60 9.46
CA ILE A 104 -3.27 -0.35 10.64
C ILE A 104 -3.73 -1.22 11.81
N VAL A 105 -5.04 -1.46 11.97
CA VAL A 105 -5.62 -2.36 12.97
C VAL A 105 -5.43 -3.82 12.59
N PHE A 106 -5.68 -4.17 11.32
CA PHE A 106 -5.61 -5.57 10.87
C PHE A 106 -4.18 -6.11 10.81
N THR A 107 -3.19 -5.29 10.48
CA THR A 107 -1.79 -5.70 10.29
C THR A 107 -1.18 -6.34 11.55
N PRO A 108 -1.22 -5.74 12.75
CA PRO A 108 -0.70 -6.37 13.96
C PRO A 108 -1.49 -7.62 14.34
N ILE A 109 -2.82 -7.64 14.18
CA ILE A 109 -3.66 -8.82 14.46
C ILE A 109 -3.22 -10.00 13.57
N LEU A 110 -3.11 -9.76 12.26
CA LEU A 110 -2.64 -10.78 11.31
C LEU A 110 -1.19 -11.17 11.59
N SER A 111 -0.32 -10.23 11.95
CA SER A 111 1.06 -10.50 12.35
C SER A 111 1.13 -11.44 13.55
N THR A 112 0.33 -11.20 14.59
CA THR A 112 0.29 -12.09 15.76
C THR A 112 -0.23 -13.47 15.43
N ILE A 113 -1.20 -13.60 14.52
CA ILE A 113 -1.73 -14.90 14.11
C ILE A 113 -0.72 -15.68 13.25
N TYR A 114 -0.13 -15.03 12.25
CA TYR A 114 0.72 -15.69 11.25
C TYR A 114 2.20 -15.78 11.65
N LEU A 115 2.75 -14.71 12.23
CA LEU A 115 4.15 -14.62 12.65
C LEU A 115 4.36 -14.98 14.12
N ARG A 116 3.27 -15.12 14.90
CA ARG A 116 3.31 -15.35 16.36
C ARG A 116 4.04 -14.24 17.13
N GLU A 117 4.19 -13.07 16.51
CA GLU A 117 4.76 -11.87 17.12
C GLU A 117 3.64 -11.05 17.76
N SER A 118 3.65 -10.97 19.09
CA SER A 118 2.68 -10.14 19.82
C SER A 118 3.13 -8.68 19.83
N PRO A 119 2.26 -7.72 19.48
CA PRO A 119 2.60 -6.31 19.50
C PRO A 119 2.95 -5.86 20.92
N ARG A 120 3.94 -4.98 21.04
CA ARG A 120 4.31 -4.39 22.33
C ARG A 120 3.23 -3.42 22.80
N ASN A 121 3.11 -3.19 24.11
CA ASN A 121 2.13 -2.25 24.67
C ASN A 121 2.18 -0.85 24.03
N PHE A 122 3.38 -0.37 23.67
CA PHE A 122 3.56 0.89 22.94
C PHE A 122 2.95 0.87 21.53
N GLU A 123 3.04 -0.25 20.82
CA GLU A 123 2.46 -0.40 19.49
C GLU A 123 0.93 -0.44 19.56
N ILE A 124 0.36 -0.99 20.63
CA ILE A 124 -1.08 -0.95 20.89
C ILE A 124 -1.55 0.50 21.15
N VAL A 125 -0.80 1.29 21.93
CA VAL A 125 -1.12 2.72 22.12
C VAL A 125 -1.01 3.50 20.82
N ALA A 126 0.06 3.28 20.04
CA ALA A 126 0.23 3.91 18.73
C ALA A 126 -0.88 3.51 17.74
N LEU A 127 -1.33 2.25 17.79
CA LEU A 127 -2.47 1.75 17.04
C LEU A 127 -3.75 2.51 17.38
N VAL A 128 -4.10 2.58 18.68
CA VAL A 128 -5.32 3.26 19.15
C VAL A 128 -5.28 4.74 18.78
N LEU A 129 -4.15 5.41 18.98
CA LEU A 129 -3.98 6.82 18.58
C LEU A 129 -4.11 7.02 17.07
N SER A 130 -3.53 6.13 16.26
CA SER A 130 -3.63 6.18 14.79
C SER A 130 -5.06 5.94 14.32
N PHE A 131 -5.78 5.02 14.96
CA PHE A 131 -7.18 4.74 14.68
C PHE A 131 -8.08 5.92 15.04
N ILE A 132 -7.86 6.56 16.19
CA ILE A 132 -8.57 7.79 16.57
C ILE A 132 -8.29 8.93 15.58
N GLY A 133 -7.04 9.10 15.15
CA GLY A 133 -6.70 10.11 14.15
C GLY A 133 -7.23 9.83 12.74
N LEU A 134 -7.67 8.60 12.48
CA LEU A 134 -8.30 8.20 11.22
C LEU A 134 -9.80 8.52 11.20
N LEU A 135 -10.48 8.41 12.35
CA LEU A 135 -11.92 8.68 12.55
C LEU A 135 -12.25 10.17 12.28
#